data_AF-A0A936KHM2-F1
#
_entry.id   AF-A0A936KHM2-F1
#
_cell.length_a   1.000
_cell.length_b   1.000
_cell.length_c   1.000
_cell.angle_alpha   90.00
_cell.angle_beta   90.00
_cell.angle_gamma   90.00
#
_symmetry.space_group_name_H-M   'P 1'
#
loop_
_entity.id
_entity.type
_entity.pdbx_description
1 polymer ?
#
loop_
_entity_poly.entity_id
_entity_poly.type
_entity_poly.pdbx_seq_one_letter_code
_entity_poly.pdbx_strand_id
1 'polypeptide(L)'
;MKTYWKYFKDWTIRYFKKSFRYILNPEWLSAGVYKILTCDRSRQLKGILPEIEFEKILESTEYKKKEGDFVYLRQMMKEFNLAYFDDKDTCYIPQLFDLNKPIPFQEKEAEWLKKDYSHFYFQYDGYFPDSIICQMIAKQFQKLYQNYYYQEGIILHRNEINDNPSYDTFGIVVSDINKKRIDIKVIGVDKQTFFKEIRDTILNLHGEIKYVYKEFVIDNDSKIELDYKKLLSFYYNGKKTIDESDENYQPKTIQVSKVLGYIQEEREIKENAYQTIVVQGNLVQNYHARQINQLFWASEFNNYLDQLDAEKSNLNLEFQEKLDEILLLLNKLQNIAEPKEAKSFSDKIMDKISVFIKNTIPDQMEKEGAKGIIYSVLGQVQAYIAKIPWQDYLSKLGIDYDITNIM
;
A
#
# COMPACT_ATOMS: atom_id res chain seq x y z
N MET A 1 6.92 -27.05 -16.91
CA MET A 1 5.89 -26.20 -17.54
C MET A 1 5.48 -24.95 -16.73
N LYS A 2 5.77 -24.84 -15.42
CA LYS A 2 5.41 -23.67 -14.57
C LYS A 2 6.31 -22.42 -14.73
N THR A 3 7.46 -22.54 -15.39
CA THR A 3 8.54 -21.53 -15.35
C THR A 3 8.46 -20.44 -16.44
N TYR A 4 7.66 -20.64 -17.50
CA TYR A 4 7.64 -19.72 -18.65
C TYR A 4 6.65 -18.54 -18.52
N TRP A 5 5.70 -18.60 -17.58
CA TRP A 5 4.61 -17.60 -17.51
C TRP A 5 4.98 -16.29 -16.83
N LYS A 6 6.09 -16.28 -16.06
CA LYS A 6 6.53 -15.10 -15.31
C LYS A 6 7.00 -13.96 -16.23
N TYR A 7 7.45 -14.30 -17.45
CA TYR A 7 7.94 -13.35 -18.45
C TYR A 7 6.85 -12.75 -19.34
N PHE A 8 5.62 -13.28 -19.32
CA PHE A 8 4.50 -12.78 -20.12
C PHE A 8 3.62 -11.75 -19.39
N LYS A 9 3.92 -11.50 -18.11
CA LYS A 9 3.13 -10.63 -17.22
C LYS A 9 3.08 -9.18 -17.72
N ASP A 10 4.10 -8.77 -18.48
CA ASP A 10 4.30 -7.36 -18.77
C ASP A 10 3.60 -6.87 -20.05
N TRP A 11 3.23 -7.74 -21.02
CA TRP A 11 2.70 -7.23 -22.31
C TRP A 11 1.57 -8.04 -22.98
N THR A 12 1.12 -9.20 -22.47
CA THR A 12 0.12 -9.98 -23.24
C THR A 12 -0.85 -10.86 -22.44
N ILE A 13 -0.55 -11.24 -21.19
CA ILE A 13 -1.42 -12.15 -20.42
C ILE A 13 -1.46 -11.75 -18.94
N ARG A 14 -2.66 -11.65 -18.34
CA ARG A 14 -2.82 -11.40 -16.90
C ARG A 14 -3.03 -12.70 -16.14
N TYR A 15 -2.22 -12.90 -15.10
CA TYR A 15 -2.26 -14.05 -14.19
C TYR A 15 -2.83 -13.64 -12.83
N PHE A 16 -3.84 -14.38 -12.35
CA PHE A 16 -4.50 -14.13 -11.07
C PHE A 16 -4.33 -15.34 -10.15
N LYS A 17 -3.50 -15.19 -9.11
CA LYS A 17 -3.10 -16.27 -8.19
C LYS A 17 -4.27 -16.83 -7.36
N LYS A 18 -5.38 -16.08 -7.23
CA LYS A 18 -6.52 -16.40 -6.35
C LYS A 18 -7.79 -16.83 -7.09
N SER A 19 -7.70 -17.20 -8.36
CA SER A 19 -8.87 -17.49 -9.19
C SER A 19 -8.74 -18.85 -9.90
N PHE A 20 -9.86 -19.57 -10.08
CA PHE A 20 -9.89 -20.91 -10.70
C PHE A 20 -9.49 -20.90 -12.19
N ARG A 21 -9.38 -19.73 -12.84
CA ARG A 21 -8.80 -19.52 -14.17
C ARG A 21 -7.49 -18.74 -14.04
N TYR A 22 -6.38 -19.45 -14.16
CA TYR A 22 -5.04 -18.89 -13.97
C TYR A 22 -4.60 -17.88 -15.05
N ILE A 23 -5.23 -17.90 -16.23
CA ILE A 23 -4.85 -17.08 -17.38
C ILE A 23 -6.13 -16.46 -17.95
N LEU A 24 -6.24 -15.14 -17.91
CA LEU A 24 -7.33 -14.39 -18.55
C LEU A 24 -6.79 -13.56 -19.71
N ASN A 25 -7.57 -13.46 -20.79
CA ASN A 25 -7.30 -12.52 -21.87
C ASN A 25 -7.42 -11.09 -21.30
N PRO A 26 -6.34 -10.29 -21.26
CA PRO A 26 -6.37 -8.94 -20.70
C PRO A 26 -7.34 -8.02 -21.45
N GLU A 27 -7.54 -8.22 -22.74
CA GLU A 27 -8.47 -7.42 -23.55
C GLU A 27 -9.91 -7.62 -23.09
N TRP A 28 -10.33 -8.89 -22.93
CA TRP A 28 -11.66 -9.24 -22.42
C TRP A 28 -11.92 -8.64 -21.03
N LEU A 29 -10.91 -8.70 -20.17
CA LEU A 29 -11.00 -8.23 -18.79
C LEU A 29 -11.13 -6.70 -18.72
N SER A 30 -10.22 -5.99 -19.40
CA SER A 30 -10.21 -4.53 -19.44
C SER A 30 -11.44 -3.99 -20.15
N ALA A 31 -11.89 -4.61 -21.23
CA ALA A 31 -13.06 -4.17 -21.96
C ALA A 31 -14.37 -4.48 -21.21
N GLY A 32 -14.44 -5.57 -20.44
CA GLY A 32 -15.56 -5.85 -19.53
C GLY A 32 -15.68 -4.80 -18.42
N VAL A 33 -14.57 -4.49 -17.73
CA VAL A 33 -14.53 -3.42 -16.71
C VAL A 33 -14.86 -2.06 -17.33
N TYR A 34 -14.23 -1.72 -18.46
CA TYR A 34 -14.48 -0.46 -19.16
C TYR A 34 -15.96 -0.29 -19.54
N LYS A 35 -16.63 -1.37 -19.96
CA LYS A 35 -18.05 -1.33 -20.27
C LYS A 35 -18.90 -1.01 -19.04
N ILE A 36 -18.61 -1.64 -17.89
CA ILE A 36 -19.32 -1.34 -16.63
C ILE A 36 -19.14 0.14 -16.28
N LEU A 37 -17.92 0.67 -16.40
CA LEU A 37 -17.60 2.07 -16.07
C LEU A 37 -18.22 3.08 -17.05
N THR A 38 -18.43 2.70 -18.30
CA THR A 38 -18.85 3.64 -19.36
C THR A 38 -20.29 3.48 -19.82
N CYS A 39 -21.00 2.43 -19.39
CA CYS A 39 -22.39 2.25 -19.80
C CYS A 39 -23.29 3.33 -19.18
N ASP A 40 -24.28 3.78 -19.96
CA ASP A 40 -25.19 4.84 -19.51
C ASP A 40 -25.99 4.41 -18.29
N ARG A 41 -26.28 3.12 -18.15
CA ARG A 41 -27.00 2.59 -17.00
C ARG A 41 -26.23 2.78 -15.70
N SER A 42 -24.92 2.55 -15.68
CA SER A 42 -24.07 2.81 -14.51
C SER A 42 -24.04 4.28 -14.13
N ARG A 43 -24.04 5.18 -15.12
CA ARG A 43 -24.11 6.63 -14.87
C ARG A 43 -25.47 7.05 -14.32
N GLN A 44 -26.56 6.54 -14.89
CA GLN A 44 -27.92 6.81 -14.42
C GLN A 44 -28.14 6.34 -12.99
N LEU A 45 -27.56 5.19 -12.62
CA LEU A 45 -27.59 4.64 -11.27
C LEU A 45 -26.49 5.22 -10.37
N LYS A 46 -25.74 6.22 -10.84
CA LYS A 46 -24.71 6.93 -10.08
C LYS A 46 -23.69 5.99 -9.43
N GLY A 47 -23.27 4.98 -10.17
CA GLY A 47 -22.30 4.00 -9.70
C GLY A 47 -22.81 3.00 -8.65
N ILE A 48 -24.11 3.00 -8.32
CA ILE A 48 -24.72 2.04 -7.39
C ILE A 48 -25.46 0.98 -8.20
N LEU A 49 -24.83 -0.17 -8.39
CA LEU A 49 -25.36 -1.25 -9.23
C LEU A 49 -25.73 -2.45 -8.36
N PRO A 50 -27.03 -2.70 -8.10
CA PRO A 50 -27.47 -3.97 -7.58
C PRO A 50 -26.99 -5.10 -8.50
N GLU A 51 -26.79 -6.30 -7.94
CA GLU A 51 -26.29 -7.46 -8.69
C GLU A 51 -27.04 -7.69 -10.02
N ILE A 52 -28.37 -7.62 -10.00
CA ILE A 52 -29.22 -7.77 -11.20
C ILE A 52 -28.88 -6.76 -12.29
N GLU A 53 -28.62 -5.49 -11.94
CA GLU A 53 -28.27 -4.46 -12.92
C GLU A 53 -26.85 -4.64 -13.43
N PHE A 54 -25.92 -5.02 -12.55
CA PHE A 54 -24.56 -5.39 -12.92
C PHE A 54 -24.56 -6.55 -13.92
N GLU A 55 -25.42 -7.56 -13.71
CA GLU A 55 -25.59 -8.67 -14.62
C GLU A 55 -26.13 -8.25 -15.98
N LYS A 56 -27.22 -7.46 -16.01
CA LYS A 56 -27.83 -6.97 -17.26
C LYS A 56 -26.85 -6.17 -18.12
N ILE A 57 -26.00 -5.34 -17.50
CA ILE A 57 -24.98 -4.57 -18.22
C ILE A 57 -24.05 -5.49 -19.00
N LEU A 58 -23.68 -6.62 -18.43
CA LEU A 58 -22.81 -7.61 -19.07
C LEU A 58 -23.58 -8.63 -19.95
N GLU A 59 -24.87 -8.86 -19.71
CA GLU A 59 -25.75 -9.62 -20.62
C GLU A 59 -25.91 -8.96 -21.98
N SER A 60 -25.95 -7.62 -21.99
CA SER A 60 -26.06 -6.84 -23.22
C SER A 60 -24.82 -6.93 -24.13
N THR A 61 -23.89 -7.85 -23.84
CA THR A 61 -22.58 -7.95 -24.46
C THR A 61 -22.14 -9.41 -24.63
N GLU A 62 -21.08 -9.61 -25.41
CA GLU A 62 -20.42 -10.91 -25.54
C GLU A 62 -19.70 -11.40 -24.26
N TYR A 63 -19.77 -10.65 -23.14
CA TYR A 63 -19.14 -11.02 -21.87
C TYR A 63 -19.87 -12.14 -21.13
N LYS A 64 -21.16 -12.39 -21.41
CA LYS A 64 -21.91 -13.57 -20.92
C LYS A 64 -21.60 -14.86 -21.69
N LYS A 65 -20.33 -15.10 -22.08
CA LYS A 65 -19.97 -16.33 -22.81
C LYS A 65 -19.89 -17.56 -21.90
N LYS A 66 -19.61 -17.42 -20.58
CA LYS A 66 -19.52 -18.56 -19.66
C LYS A 66 -19.98 -18.23 -18.23
N GLU A 67 -20.55 -19.24 -17.57
CA GLU A 67 -20.88 -19.21 -16.14
C GLU A 67 -19.62 -18.89 -15.31
N GLY A 68 -19.75 -17.96 -14.35
CA GLY A 68 -18.66 -17.52 -13.47
C GLY A 68 -17.81 -16.34 -13.96
N ASP A 69 -17.98 -15.85 -15.20
CA ASP A 69 -17.21 -14.71 -15.74
C ASP A 69 -17.40 -13.40 -14.93
N PHE A 70 -18.59 -13.22 -14.33
CA PHE A 70 -18.94 -12.13 -13.43
C PHE A 70 -18.04 -12.04 -12.21
N VAL A 71 -17.75 -13.18 -11.57
CA VAL A 71 -16.94 -13.25 -10.36
C VAL A 71 -15.53 -12.68 -10.62
N TYR A 72 -14.98 -12.94 -11.81
CA TYR A 72 -13.68 -12.40 -12.19
C TYR A 72 -13.72 -10.89 -12.36
N LEU A 73 -14.71 -10.33 -13.08
CA LEU A 73 -14.84 -8.89 -13.24
C LEU A 73 -15.02 -8.18 -11.88
N ARG A 74 -15.80 -8.77 -10.97
CA ARG A 74 -15.97 -8.26 -9.60
C ARG A 74 -14.64 -8.28 -8.84
N GLN A 75 -13.92 -9.41 -8.87
CA GLN A 75 -12.60 -9.54 -8.23
C GLN A 75 -11.60 -8.52 -8.79
N MET A 76 -11.61 -8.30 -10.11
CA MET A 76 -10.76 -7.29 -10.74
C MET A 76 -11.06 -5.88 -10.27
N MET A 77 -12.34 -5.50 -10.23
CA MET A 77 -12.72 -4.17 -9.78
C MET A 77 -12.34 -3.96 -8.31
N LYS A 78 -12.38 -5.02 -7.47
CA LYS A 78 -11.86 -4.97 -6.09
C LYS A 78 -10.34 -4.82 -6.05
N GLU A 79 -9.59 -5.65 -6.80
CA GLU A 79 -8.11 -5.64 -6.79
C GLU A 79 -7.51 -4.31 -7.24
N PHE A 80 -8.16 -3.64 -8.21
CA PHE A 80 -7.75 -2.33 -8.69
C PHE A 80 -8.38 -1.16 -7.92
N ASN A 81 -9.09 -1.42 -6.81
CA ASN A 81 -9.84 -0.44 -6.03
C ASN A 81 -10.77 0.44 -6.90
N LEU A 82 -11.35 -0.14 -7.96
CA LEU A 82 -12.30 0.55 -8.85
C LEU A 82 -13.72 0.54 -8.29
N ALA A 83 -14.04 -0.48 -7.49
CA ALA A 83 -15.34 -0.61 -6.85
C ALA A 83 -15.27 -1.35 -5.52
N TYR A 84 -16.25 -1.06 -4.68
CA TYR A 84 -16.58 -1.86 -3.50
C TYR A 84 -17.81 -2.72 -3.79
N PHE A 85 -17.89 -3.89 -3.16
CA PHE A 85 -19.09 -4.72 -3.20
C PHE A 85 -19.51 -5.07 -1.78
N ASP A 86 -20.78 -4.83 -1.46
CA ASP A 86 -21.35 -5.14 -0.14
C ASP A 86 -21.79 -6.62 -0.03
N ASP A 87 -22.33 -6.97 1.13
CA ASP A 87 -22.82 -8.33 1.44
C ASP A 87 -24.07 -8.73 0.63
N LYS A 88 -24.74 -7.77 -0.02
CA LYS A 88 -25.88 -7.98 -0.91
C LYS A 88 -25.46 -7.97 -2.38
N ASP A 89 -24.16 -8.06 -2.62
CA ASP A 89 -23.53 -8.04 -3.93
C ASP A 89 -23.74 -6.75 -4.74
N THR A 90 -24.18 -5.66 -4.09
CA THR A 90 -24.30 -4.33 -4.69
C THR A 90 -22.91 -3.77 -4.96
N CYS A 91 -22.66 -3.38 -6.20
CA CYS A 91 -21.42 -2.74 -6.63
C CYS A 91 -21.50 -1.23 -6.47
N TYR A 92 -20.49 -0.65 -5.87
CA TYR A 92 -20.32 0.78 -5.63
C TYR A 92 -19.08 1.26 -6.38
N ILE A 93 -19.26 2.13 -7.38
CA ILE A 93 -18.22 2.62 -8.28
C ILE A 93 -17.98 4.11 -8.01
N PRO A 94 -16.95 4.49 -7.21
CA PRO A 94 -16.81 5.86 -6.74
C PRO A 94 -16.65 6.91 -7.83
N GLN A 95 -16.00 6.54 -8.94
CA GLN A 95 -15.84 7.42 -10.10
C GLN A 95 -17.17 7.83 -10.76
N LEU A 96 -18.26 7.12 -10.47
CA LEU A 96 -19.59 7.37 -11.03
C LEU A 96 -20.58 7.93 -10.01
N PHE A 97 -20.14 8.18 -8.78
CA PHE A 97 -20.98 8.82 -7.76
C PHE A 97 -21.37 10.24 -8.18
N ASP A 98 -22.30 10.83 -7.42
CA ASP A 98 -22.63 12.24 -7.61
C ASP A 98 -21.38 13.12 -7.49
N LEU A 99 -21.20 14.01 -8.45
CA LEU A 99 -20.16 15.05 -8.44
C LEU A 99 -20.41 16.07 -7.32
N ASN A 100 -21.69 16.38 -7.07
CA ASN A 100 -22.07 17.40 -6.10
C ASN A 100 -22.03 16.82 -4.69
N LYS A 101 -21.34 17.52 -3.78
CA LYS A 101 -21.38 17.22 -2.35
C LYS A 101 -22.83 17.27 -1.83
N PRO A 102 -23.40 16.17 -1.31
CA PRO A 102 -24.79 16.12 -0.86
C PRO A 102 -25.06 17.08 0.31
N ILE A 103 -26.25 17.68 0.38
CA ILE A 103 -26.65 18.58 1.49
C ILE A 103 -26.47 17.89 2.87
N PRO A 104 -26.91 16.64 3.08
CA PRO A 104 -26.69 15.98 4.37
C PRO A 104 -25.20 15.86 4.73
N PHE A 105 -24.32 15.63 3.74
CA PHE A 105 -22.87 15.61 3.95
C PHE A 105 -22.37 16.97 4.43
N GLN A 106 -22.79 18.06 3.77
CA GLN A 106 -22.39 19.42 4.12
C GLN A 106 -22.83 19.80 5.53
N GLU A 107 -24.07 19.50 5.90
CA GLU A 107 -24.61 19.74 7.23
C GLU A 107 -23.84 18.95 8.29
N LYS A 108 -23.53 17.68 8.01
CA LYS A 108 -22.80 16.83 8.94
C LYS A 108 -21.34 17.25 9.12
N GLU A 109 -20.67 17.60 8.01
CA GLU A 109 -19.33 18.19 8.04
C GLU A 109 -19.34 19.49 8.87
N ALA A 110 -20.28 20.40 8.62
CA ALA A 110 -20.38 21.65 9.36
C ALA A 110 -20.71 21.46 10.86
N GLU A 111 -21.51 20.46 11.22
CA GLU A 111 -21.76 20.09 12.62
C GLU A 111 -20.48 19.63 13.31
N TRP A 112 -19.74 18.73 12.69
CA TRP A 112 -18.58 18.09 13.31
C TRP A 112 -17.34 18.97 13.34
N LEU A 113 -17.16 19.85 12.35
CA LEU A 113 -16.06 20.81 12.35
C LEU A 113 -16.22 21.93 13.39
N LYS A 114 -17.31 21.93 14.17
CA LYS A 114 -17.44 22.74 15.41
C LYS A 114 -16.80 22.08 16.64
N LYS A 115 -16.51 20.78 16.57
CA LYS A 115 -15.83 20.02 17.63
C LYS A 115 -14.31 20.13 17.48
N ASP A 116 -13.56 19.56 18.41
CA ASP A 116 -12.11 19.42 18.25
C ASP A 116 -11.81 18.33 17.20
N TYR A 117 -11.02 18.67 16.18
CA TYR A 117 -10.66 17.77 15.08
C TYR A 117 -9.21 17.95 14.68
N SER A 118 -8.57 16.90 14.20
CA SER A 118 -7.23 16.98 13.62
C SER A 118 -7.35 17.20 12.13
N HIS A 119 -6.56 18.13 11.55
CA HIS A 119 -6.61 18.43 10.13
C HIS A 119 -5.23 18.34 9.49
N PHE A 120 -5.15 17.48 8.49
CA PHE A 120 -3.99 17.24 7.66
C PHE A 120 -4.39 17.26 6.19
N TYR A 121 -3.50 17.65 5.29
CA TYR A 121 -3.76 17.49 3.87
C TYR A 121 -2.51 17.18 3.06
N PHE A 122 -2.72 16.48 1.94
CA PHE A 122 -1.73 16.28 0.89
C PHE A 122 -1.91 17.36 -0.17
N GLN A 123 -0.88 18.17 -0.41
CA GLN A 123 -0.86 19.16 -1.47
C GLN A 123 -0.06 18.64 -2.65
N TYR A 124 -0.67 18.54 -3.83
CA TYR A 124 -0.01 18.04 -5.03
C TYR A 124 0.56 19.19 -5.85
N ASP A 125 1.82 19.04 -6.25
CA ASP A 125 2.50 19.95 -7.16
C ASP A 125 2.31 19.42 -8.61
N GLY A 126 1.77 20.25 -9.49
CA GLY A 126 1.55 19.87 -10.89
C GLY A 126 0.26 19.07 -11.11
N TYR A 127 0.36 17.76 -11.32
CA TYR A 127 -0.78 16.88 -11.66
C TYR A 127 -1.51 16.42 -10.38
N PHE A 128 -2.82 16.64 -10.33
CA PHE A 128 -3.68 16.14 -9.25
C PHE A 128 -4.28 14.79 -9.67
N PRO A 129 -4.04 13.71 -8.92
CA PRO A 129 -4.52 12.39 -9.30
C PRO A 129 -5.94 12.12 -8.77
N ASP A 130 -6.93 12.53 -9.55
CA ASP A 130 -8.37 12.33 -9.25
C ASP A 130 -8.71 10.86 -8.95
N SER A 131 -7.95 9.91 -9.50
CA SER A 131 -8.14 8.49 -9.25
C SER A 131 -7.86 8.08 -7.79
N ILE A 132 -7.03 8.83 -7.05
CA ILE A 132 -6.67 8.47 -5.67
C ILE A 132 -7.88 8.56 -4.76
N ILE A 133 -8.68 9.62 -4.85
CA ILE A 133 -9.86 9.76 -4.00
C ILE A 133 -10.88 8.66 -4.31
N CYS A 134 -11.09 8.34 -5.58
CA CYS A 134 -11.99 7.25 -5.97
C CYS A 134 -11.52 5.89 -5.41
N GLN A 135 -10.22 5.58 -5.54
CA GLN A 135 -9.66 4.34 -5.00
C GLN A 135 -9.69 4.30 -3.47
N MET A 136 -9.45 5.43 -2.81
CA MET A 136 -9.56 5.57 -1.36
C MET A 136 -10.98 5.28 -0.89
N ILE A 137 -11.98 5.87 -1.55
CA ILE A 137 -13.39 5.63 -1.27
C ILE A 137 -13.72 4.14 -1.44
N ALA A 138 -13.34 3.51 -2.55
CA ALA A 138 -13.60 2.09 -2.77
C ALA A 138 -12.94 1.21 -1.70
N LYS A 139 -11.69 1.52 -1.33
CA LYS A 139 -10.89 0.73 -0.38
C LYS A 139 -11.40 0.84 1.06
N GLN A 140 -11.95 1.99 1.45
CA GLN A 140 -12.44 2.25 2.80
C GLN A 140 -13.97 2.24 2.90
N PHE A 141 -14.69 1.89 1.83
CA PHE A 141 -16.15 1.97 1.77
C PHE A 141 -16.85 1.14 2.84
N GLN A 142 -16.25 0.03 3.29
CA GLN A 142 -16.77 -0.79 4.39
C GLN A 142 -16.91 0.00 5.72
N LYS A 143 -16.16 1.10 5.88
CA LYS A 143 -16.23 2.01 7.03
C LYS A 143 -17.10 3.23 6.77
N LEU A 144 -17.87 3.23 5.68
CA LEU A 144 -18.75 4.35 5.34
C LEU A 144 -19.69 4.65 6.51
N TYR A 145 -19.72 5.91 6.92
CA TYR A 145 -20.72 6.40 7.84
C TYR A 145 -22.00 6.73 7.08
N GLN A 146 -23.05 5.95 7.31
CA GLN A 146 -24.37 6.14 6.69
C GLN A 146 -24.29 6.23 5.16
N ASN A 147 -24.80 7.30 4.55
CA ASN A 147 -24.73 7.55 3.10
C ASN A 147 -23.94 8.82 2.78
N TYR A 148 -22.95 9.16 3.62
CA TYR A 148 -22.12 10.35 3.43
C TYR A 148 -20.92 10.08 2.52
N TYR A 149 -21.20 9.98 1.24
CA TYR A 149 -20.19 9.88 0.19
C TYR A 149 -20.64 10.60 -1.07
N TYR A 150 -19.66 10.95 -1.89
CA TYR A 150 -19.80 11.49 -3.24
C TYR A 150 -18.48 11.28 -3.96
N GLN A 151 -18.37 11.68 -5.23
CA GLN A 151 -17.20 11.35 -6.05
C GLN A 151 -15.87 11.88 -5.46
N GLU A 152 -15.91 13.01 -4.77
CA GLU A 152 -14.73 13.69 -4.22
C GLU A 152 -14.62 13.56 -2.69
N GLY A 153 -15.45 12.75 -2.03
CA GLY A 153 -15.27 12.57 -0.60
C GLY A 153 -16.17 11.56 0.08
N ILE A 154 -15.75 11.18 1.28
CA ILE A 154 -16.39 10.18 2.12
C ILE A 154 -16.24 10.54 3.59
N ILE A 155 -17.25 10.22 4.38
CA ILE A 155 -17.16 10.18 5.84
C ILE A 155 -17.02 8.72 6.28
N LEU A 156 -15.96 8.44 7.01
CA LEU A 156 -15.62 7.14 7.56
C LEU A 156 -15.93 7.12 9.07
N HIS A 157 -16.28 5.95 9.57
CA HIS A 157 -16.55 5.70 10.99
C HIS A 157 -15.72 4.52 11.49
N ARG A 158 -15.16 4.69 12.68
CA ARG A 158 -14.43 3.67 13.44
C ARG A 158 -15.02 3.63 14.84
N ASN A 159 -15.47 2.44 15.25
CA ASN A 159 -15.81 2.14 16.64
C ASN A 159 -14.91 0.99 17.10
N GLU A 160 -14.05 1.25 18.09
CA GLU A 160 -13.06 0.28 18.55
C GLU A 160 -13.51 -0.54 19.77
N ILE A 161 -14.50 -0.10 20.54
CA ILE A 161 -14.78 -0.65 21.87
C ILE A 161 -16.27 -0.96 22.03
N ASN A 162 -16.63 -2.24 21.87
CA ASN A 162 -17.90 -2.86 22.27
C ASN A 162 -19.15 -2.06 21.87
N ASP A 163 -19.18 -1.50 20.65
CA ASP A 163 -20.28 -0.69 20.12
C ASP A 163 -20.68 0.49 21.02
N ASN A 164 -19.77 0.98 21.88
CA ASN A 164 -20.05 2.13 22.72
C ASN A 164 -19.87 3.41 21.90
N PRO A 165 -20.94 4.20 21.65
CA PRO A 165 -20.87 5.39 20.81
C PRO A 165 -19.94 6.48 21.35
N SER A 166 -19.59 6.42 22.65
CA SER A 166 -18.69 7.39 23.29
C SER A 166 -17.25 7.31 22.76
N TYR A 167 -16.89 6.23 22.07
CA TYR A 167 -15.57 6.01 21.47
C TYR A 167 -15.59 6.13 19.94
N ASP A 168 -16.70 6.62 19.37
CA ASP A 168 -16.79 6.82 17.93
C ASP A 168 -15.75 7.82 17.45
N THR A 169 -14.99 7.41 16.44
CA THR A 169 -14.06 8.27 15.73
C THR A 169 -14.45 8.33 14.26
N PHE A 170 -14.48 9.55 13.72
CA PHE A 170 -14.94 9.83 12.37
C PHE A 170 -13.84 10.50 11.55
N GLY A 171 -13.73 10.11 10.29
CA GLY A 171 -12.74 10.62 9.34
C GLY A 171 -13.45 11.22 8.13
N ILE A 172 -13.28 12.52 7.90
CA ILE A 172 -13.77 13.19 6.70
C ILE A 172 -12.59 13.28 5.72
N VAL A 173 -12.71 12.60 4.58
CA VAL A 173 -11.69 12.61 3.52
C VAL A 173 -12.29 13.24 2.28
N VAL A 174 -11.71 14.34 1.82
CA VAL A 174 -12.24 15.13 0.71
C VAL A 174 -11.11 15.57 -0.21
N SER A 175 -11.27 15.42 -1.52
CA SER A 175 -10.42 16.06 -2.52
C SER A 175 -10.95 17.43 -2.91
N ASP A 176 -10.05 18.36 -3.18
CA ASP A 176 -10.34 19.62 -3.85
C ASP A 176 -9.45 19.71 -5.09
N ILE A 177 -10.06 19.52 -6.27
CA ILE A 177 -9.35 19.53 -7.56
C ILE A 177 -8.77 20.91 -7.85
N ASN A 178 -9.47 21.99 -7.46
CA ASN A 178 -9.03 23.36 -7.71
C ASN A 178 -7.80 23.70 -6.87
N LYS A 179 -7.79 23.27 -5.59
CA LYS A 179 -6.63 23.39 -4.70
C LYS A 179 -5.61 22.29 -4.91
N LYS A 180 -5.89 21.28 -5.72
CA LYS A 180 -5.05 20.09 -5.94
C LYS A 180 -4.62 19.44 -4.63
N ARG A 181 -5.57 19.18 -3.74
CA ARG A 181 -5.26 18.61 -2.43
C ARG A 181 -6.28 17.58 -1.97
N ILE A 182 -5.86 16.72 -1.05
CA ILE A 182 -6.75 15.80 -0.32
C ILE A 182 -6.66 16.15 1.15
N ASP A 183 -7.78 16.63 1.71
CA ASP A 183 -7.97 16.94 3.11
C ASP A 183 -8.40 15.70 3.90
N ILE A 184 -7.77 15.48 5.04
CA ILE A 184 -8.15 14.50 6.06
C ILE A 184 -8.48 15.27 7.34
N LYS A 185 -9.70 15.13 7.83
CA LYS A 185 -10.14 15.69 9.10
C LYS A 185 -10.64 14.56 10.01
N VAL A 186 -10.12 14.44 11.22
CA VAL A 186 -10.48 13.35 12.13
C VAL A 186 -11.05 13.91 13.43
N ILE A 187 -12.21 13.41 13.84
CA ILE A 187 -12.94 13.82 15.05
C ILE A 187 -13.17 12.59 15.92
N GLY A 188 -12.99 12.68 17.24
CA GLY A 188 -13.28 11.57 18.15
C GLY A 188 -12.22 11.39 19.21
N VAL A 189 -12.24 10.22 19.87
CA VAL A 189 -11.30 9.88 20.94
C VAL A 189 -9.97 9.39 20.37
N ASP A 190 -10.02 8.54 19.34
CA ASP A 190 -8.85 7.88 18.77
C ASP A 190 -8.42 8.52 17.44
N LYS A 191 -8.28 9.86 17.45
CA LYS A 191 -7.99 10.63 16.22
C LYS A 191 -6.67 10.24 15.56
N GLN A 192 -5.65 9.96 16.37
CA GLN A 192 -4.28 9.75 15.89
C GLN A 192 -4.15 8.42 15.15
N THR A 193 -4.67 7.33 15.74
CA THR A 193 -4.64 6.01 15.09
C THR A 193 -5.50 6.00 13.83
N PHE A 194 -6.70 6.58 13.87
CA PHE A 194 -7.55 6.59 12.69
C PHE A 194 -7.00 7.50 11.58
N PHE A 195 -6.40 8.64 11.94
CA PHE A 195 -5.64 9.47 11.01
C PHE A 195 -4.54 8.68 10.32
N LYS A 196 -3.72 7.96 11.09
CA LYS A 196 -2.62 7.14 10.54
C LYS A 196 -3.15 6.13 9.54
N GLU A 197 -4.21 5.41 9.87
CA GLU A 197 -4.81 4.43 8.97
C GLU A 197 -5.27 5.05 7.63
N ILE A 198 -5.94 6.21 7.70
CA ILE A 198 -6.39 6.96 6.52
C ILE A 198 -5.18 7.42 5.70
N ARG A 199 -4.17 8.02 6.35
CA ARG A 199 -2.95 8.51 5.72
C ARG A 199 -2.19 7.39 5.03
N ASP A 200 -1.98 6.27 5.71
CA ASP A 200 -1.28 5.10 5.18
C ASP A 200 -2.03 4.51 4.00
N THR A 201 -3.38 4.55 4.01
CA THR A 201 -4.16 4.14 2.84
C THR A 201 -3.85 5.01 1.62
N ILE A 202 -3.83 6.34 1.77
CA ILE A 202 -3.51 7.26 0.68
C ILE A 202 -2.06 7.10 0.20
N LEU A 203 -1.10 6.98 1.13
CA LEU A 203 0.31 6.74 0.79
C LEU A 203 0.50 5.43 0.03
N ASN A 204 -0.22 4.36 0.41
CA ASN A 204 -0.20 3.11 -0.32
C ASN A 204 -0.79 3.24 -1.73
N LEU A 205 -1.77 4.13 -1.92
CA LEU A 205 -2.37 4.43 -3.23
C LEU A 205 -1.47 5.33 -4.09
N HIS A 206 -0.54 6.09 -3.51
CA HIS A 206 0.50 6.78 -4.29
C HIS A 206 1.37 5.79 -5.07
N GLY A 207 1.62 4.60 -4.51
CA GLY A 207 2.23 3.46 -5.21
C GLY A 207 3.55 3.79 -5.92
N GLU A 208 3.83 3.09 -7.03
CA GLU A 208 5.02 3.28 -7.86
C GLU A 208 4.98 4.58 -8.70
N ILE A 209 3.86 5.29 -8.71
CA ILE A 209 3.70 6.54 -9.44
C ILE A 209 4.28 7.66 -8.59
N LYS A 210 5.35 8.29 -9.08
CA LYS A 210 6.03 9.39 -8.39
C LYS A 210 5.21 10.68 -8.45
N TYR A 211 4.13 10.75 -7.67
CA TYR A 211 3.44 12.00 -7.42
C TYR A 211 4.36 12.92 -6.62
N VAL A 212 4.43 14.18 -7.03
CA VAL A 212 5.12 15.22 -6.26
C VAL A 212 4.08 15.87 -5.35
N TYR A 213 4.23 15.69 -4.05
CA TYR A 213 3.33 16.25 -3.07
C TYR A 213 4.05 16.68 -1.79
N LYS A 214 3.42 17.59 -1.06
CA LYS A 214 3.78 18.02 0.28
C LYS A 214 2.68 17.68 1.27
N GLU A 215 3.06 17.60 2.52
CA GLU A 215 2.17 17.22 3.62
C GLU A 215 2.08 18.39 4.58
N PHE A 216 0.86 18.75 4.96
CA PHE A 216 0.60 19.89 5.83
C PHE A 216 -0.30 19.49 6.99
N VAL A 217 -0.05 20.10 8.15
CA VAL A 217 -0.90 20.04 9.34
C VAL A 217 -1.41 21.44 9.62
N ILE A 218 -2.68 21.55 9.99
CA ILE A 218 -3.25 22.83 10.44
C ILE A 218 -3.19 22.89 11.96
N ASP A 219 -2.65 23.98 12.51
CA ASP A 219 -2.77 24.24 13.94
C ASP A 219 -4.20 24.68 14.26
N ASN A 220 -4.88 23.93 15.13
CA ASN A 220 -6.28 24.19 15.47
C ASN A 220 -6.52 25.57 16.08
N ASP A 221 -5.54 26.13 16.80
CA ASP A 221 -5.68 27.40 17.50
C ASP A 221 -5.45 28.59 16.56
N SER A 222 -4.34 28.57 15.82
CA SER A 222 -3.96 29.69 14.94
C SER A 222 -4.50 29.59 13.52
N LYS A 223 -5.00 28.42 13.12
CA LYS A 223 -5.40 28.07 11.74
C LYS A 223 -4.28 28.19 10.71
N ILE A 224 -3.02 28.22 11.17
CA ILE A 224 -1.84 28.27 10.30
C ILE A 224 -1.58 26.89 9.72
N GLU A 225 -1.35 26.85 8.40
CA GLU A 225 -0.93 25.65 7.68
C GLU A 225 0.59 25.48 7.79
N LEU A 226 1.04 24.31 8.25
CA LEU A 226 2.44 24.05 8.58
C LEU A 226 2.96 22.84 7.82
N ASP A 227 4.11 22.98 7.17
CA ASP A 227 4.78 21.85 6.49
C ASP A 227 5.16 20.77 7.52
N TYR A 228 4.58 19.59 7.35
CA TYR A 228 4.70 18.49 8.28
C TYR A 228 6.16 17.99 8.41
N LYS A 229 6.90 17.91 7.30
CA LYS A 229 8.30 17.48 7.31
C LYS A 229 9.19 18.51 7.98
N LYS A 230 8.92 19.81 7.78
CA LYS A 230 9.59 20.90 8.48
C LYS A 230 9.35 20.81 10.00
N LEU A 231 8.11 20.54 10.43
CA LEU A 231 7.77 20.33 11.83
C LEU A 231 8.51 19.15 12.46
N LEU A 232 8.57 18.00 11.76
CA LEU A 232 9.33 16.84 12.21
C LEU A 232 10.83 17.14 12.37
N SER A 233 11.41 17.91 11.44
CA SER A 233 12.81 18.35 11.54
C SER A 233 13.03 19.25 12.77
N PHE A 234 12.12 20.18 13.03
CA PHE A 234 12.19 21.01 14.24
C PHE A 234 12.08 20.19 15.52
N TYR A 235 11.17 19.21 15.55
CA TYR A 235 11.00 18.31 16.69
C TYR A 235 12.29 17.53 16.98
N TYR A 236 12.91 16.92 15.96
CA TYR A 236 14.16 16.18 16.13
C TYR A 236 15.32 17.05 16.62
N ASN A 237 15.42 18.28 16.10
CA ASN A 237 16.44 19.24 16.50
C ASN A 237 16.17 19.86 17.89
N GLY A 238 15.15 19.39 18.63
CA GLY A 238 14.82 19.86 19.96
C GLY A 238 14.17 21.26 20.00
N LYS A 239 13.73 21.78 18.85
CA LYS A 239 13.07 23.08 18.77
C LYS A 239 11.63 22.96 19.28
N LYS A 240 11.34 23.63 20.39
CA LYS A 240 10.04 23.55 21.08
C LYS A 240 8.97 24.42 20.44
N THR A 241 9.36 25.59 19.95
CA THR A 241 8.45 26.59 19.38
C THR A 241 8.96 27.13 18.05
N ILE A 242 8.05 27.55 17.20
CA ILE A 242 8.31 28.27 15.95
C ILE A 242 7.43 29.50 15.90
N ASP A 243 7.92 30.54 15.23
CA ASP A 243 7.11 31.71 14.94
C ASP A 243 6.72 31.66 13.47
N GLU A 244 5.41 31.71 13.21
CA GLU A 244 4.83 31.79 11.87
C GLU A 244 3.74 32.87 11.89
N SER A 245 3.39 33.40 10.73
CA SER A 245 2.35 34.42 10.61
C SER A 245 0.99 33.80 10.28
N ASP A 246 -0.07 34.31 10.91
CA ASP A 246 -1.43 33.99 10.48
C ASP A 246 -1.80 34.70 9.16
N GLU A 247 -3.01 34.47 8.67
CA GLU A 247 -3.53 35.07 7.44
C GLU A 247 -3.53 36.62 7.48
N ASN A 248 -3.51 37.22 8.67
CA ASN A 248 -3.47 38.67 8.88
C ASN A 248 -2.05 39.19 9.13
N TYR A 249 -1.04 38.38 8.81
CA TYR A 249 0.38 38.67 9.02
C TYR A 249 0.75 38.91 10.51
N GLN A 250 -0.09 38.45 11.44
CA GLN A 250 0.22 38.56 12.86
C GLN A 250 1.13 37.40 13.28
N PRO A 251 2.26 37.68 13.97
CA PRO A 251 3.15 36.64 14.43
C PRO A 251 2.46 35.80 15.51
N LYS A 252 2.54 34.47 15.36
CA LYS A 252 2.05 33.48 16.30
C LYS A 252 3.17 32.53 16.67
N THR A 253 3.37 32.34 17.96
CA THR A 253 4.29 31.32 18.47
C THR A 253 3.54 30.00 18.60
N ILE A 254 4.01 29.00 17.87
CA ILE A 254 3.38 27.68 17.75
C ILE A 254 4.24 26.64 18.46
N GLN A 255 3.62 25.79 19.28
CA GLN A 255 4.30 24.67 19.93
C GLN A 255 4.39 23.46 19.00
N VAL A 256 5.61 23.07 18.63
CA VAL A 256 5.87 22.01 17.63
C VAL A 256 5.27 20.67 18.05
N SER A 257 5.50 20.26 19.30
CA SER A 257 4.99 18.99 19.84
C SER A 257 3.46 18.98 19.95
N LYS A 258 2.83 20.14 20.20
CA LYS A 258 1.38 20.25 20.30
C LYS A 258 0.73 19.98 18.94
N VAL A 259 1.24 20.62 17.88
CA VAL A 259 0.71 20.46 16.52
C VAL A 259 0.89 19.04 16.01
N LEU A 260 2.09 18.46 16.18
CA LEU A 260 2.33 17.06 15.81
C LEU A 260 1.45 16.11 16.63
N GLY A 261 1.23 16.43 17.91
CA GLY A 261 0.35 15.70 18.82
C GLY A 261 -1.13 15.73 18.43
N TYR A 262 -1.58 16.62 17.55
CA TYR A 262 -2.95 16.54 17.03
C TYR A 262 -3.15 15.31 16.15
N ILE A 263 -2.12 14.89 15.41
CA ILE A 263 -2.23 13.85 14.40
C ILE A 263 -1.53 12.54 14.78
N GLN A 264 -0.55 12.56 15.69
CA GLN A 264 0.28 11.39 15.98
C GLN A 264 0.67 11.30 17.46
N GLU A 265 0.92 10.07 17.92
CA GLU A 265 1.50 9.80 19.23
C GLU A 265 3.00 10.16 19.27
N GLU A 266 3.53 10.45 20.46
CA GLU A 266 4.93 10.84 20.64
C GLU A 266 5.93 9.81 20.09
N ARG A 267 5.63 8.51 20.23
CA ARG A 267 6.46 7.43 19.68
C ARG A 267 6.57 7.54 18.16
N GLU A 268 5.44 7.73 17.48
CA GLU A 268 5.40 7.84 16.02
C GLU A 268 6.06 9.12 15.52
N ILE A 269 5.90 10.22 16.25
CA ILE A 269 6.59 11.47 15.95
C ILE A 269 8.10 11.25 15.96
N LYS A 270 8.65 10.57 16.97
CA LYS A 270 10.08 10.24 17.04
C LYS A 270 10.53 9.37 15.87
N GLU A 271 9.78 8.33 15.54
CA GLU A 271 10.08 7.43 14.42
C GLU A 271 10.07 8.20 13.08
N ASN A 272 9.04 8.99 12.81
CA ASN A 272 8.90 9.79 11.58
C ASN A 272 9.94 10.91 11.49
N ALA A 273 10.28 11.56 12.61
CA ALA A 273 11.29 12.60 12.65
C ALA A 273 12.70 12.05 12.36
N TYR A 274 13.03 10.89 12.94
CA TYR A 274 14.25 10.17 12.62
C TYR A 274 14.31 9.78 11.13
N GLN A 275 13.23 9.22 10.57
CA GLN A 275 13.16 8.89 9.15
C GLN A 275 13.34 10.13 8.26
N THR A 276 12.70 11.24 8.59
CA THR A 276 12.79 12.50 7.83
C THR A 276 14.22 13.00 7.73
N ILE A 277 15.00 12.90 8.82
CA ILE A 277 16.39 13.40 8.84
C ILE A 277 17.38 12.41 8.26
N VAL A 278 17.21 11.10 8.46
CA VAL A 278 18.01 10.10 7.74
C VAL A 278 17.83 10.25 6.23
N VAL A 279 16.64 10.67 5.80
CA VAL A 279 16.33 10.96 4.40
C VAL A 279 16.90 12.31 3.95
N GLN A 280 16.88 13.34 4.81
CA GLN A 280 17.42 14.67 4.52
C GLN A 280 18.97 14.76 4.59
N GLY A 281 19.63 13.92 5.38
CA GLY A 281 21.09 13.82 5.44
C GLY A 281 21.70 12.95 4.33
N ASN A 282 20.90 12.07 3.71
CA ASN A 282 21.26 11.21 2.58
C ASN A 282 20.41 11.52 1.33
N LEU A 283 20.05 12.79 1.09
CA LEU A 283 19.06 13.18 0.08
C LEU A 283 19.40 12.63 -1.31
N VAL A 284 18.73 11.53 -1.66
CA VAL A 284 17.89 11.33 -2.86
C VAL A 284 17.37 9.88 -2.96
N GLN A 285 17.82 8.89 -2.17
CA GLN A 285 17.69 7.49 -2.66
C GLN A 285 16.96 6.43 -1.81
N ASN A 286 16.58 6.69 -0.56
CA ASN A 286 16.14 5.59 0.33
C ASN A 286 14.71 5.63 0.88
N TYR A 287 13.83 6.56 0.47
CA TYR A 287 12.44 6.57 0.98
C TYR A 287 11.61 5.39 0.46
N HIS A 288 11.84 4.95 -0.77
CA HIS A 288 11.16 3.77 -1.33
C HIS A 288 11.77 2.46 -0.85
N ALA A 289 13.05 2.44 -0.47
CA ALA A 289 13.72 1.24 0.00
C ALA A 289 13.10 0.70 1.30
N ARG A 290 12.78 1.56 2.28
CA ARG A 290 12.31 1.08 3.60
C ARG A 290 10.83 0.69 3.66
N GLN A 291 9.92 1.40 2.96
CA GLN A 291 8.51 0.99 2.94
C GLN A 291 8.28 -0.25 2.08
N ILE A 292 9.01 -0.38 0.96
CA ILE A 292 9.00 -1.63 0.18
C ILE A 292 9.67 -2.76 1.00
N ASN A 293 10.76 -2.47 1.75
CA ASN A 293 11.42 -3.45 2.62
C ASN A 293 10.61 -3.91 3.84
N GLN A 294 9.57 -3.21 4.28
CA GLN A 294 8.77 -3.66 5.43
C GLN A 294 7.41 -4.24 5.03
N LEU A 295 6.76 -3.73 3.98
CA LEU A 295 5.43 -4.20 3.56
C LEU A 295 5.48 -5.29 2.47
N PHE A 296 6.45 -5.22 1.56
CA PHE A 296 6.62 -6.24 0.51
C PHE A 296 7.43 -7.44 1.01
N TRP A 297 8.37 -7.22 1.93
CA TRP A 297 9.32 -8.25 2.35
C TRP A 297 8.83 -9.09 3.52
N ALA A 298 7.80 -8.69 4.27
CA ALA A 298 7.27 -9.56 5.32
C ALA A 298 6.29 -10.59 4.75
N SER A 299 5.37 -10.19 3.88
CA SER A 299 4.27 -11.06 3.46
C SER A 299 4.66 -12.10 2.41
N GLU A 300 5.40 -11.74 1.36
CA GLU A 300 5.85 -12.74 0.37
C GLU A 300 6.97 -13.61 0.95
N PHE A 301 7.93 -13.03 1.68
CA PHE A 301 9.04 -13.77 2.27
C PHE A 301 8.60 -14.75 3.36
N ASN A 302 7.70 -14.35 4.27
CA ASN A 302 7.17 -15.28 5.27
C ASN A 302 6.39 -16.41 4.59
N ASN A 303 5.61 -16.12 3.55
CA ASN A 303 4.97 -17.18 2.74
C ASN A 303 6.00 -18.12 2.08
N TYR A 304 7.18 -17.63 1.67
CA TYR A 304 8.27 -18.48 1.17
C TYR A 304 8.91 -19.29 2.30
N LEU A 305 9.19 -18.69 3.45
CA LEU A 305 9.73 -19.40 4.61
C LEU A 305 8.76 -20.47 5.12
N ASP A 306 7.47 -20.18 5.15
CA ASP A 306 6.41 -21.11 5.56
C ASP A 306 6.29 -22.29 4.58
N GLN A 307 6.43 -22.02 3.27
CA GLN A 307 6.48 -23.08 2.25
C GLN A 307 7.73 -23.94 2.38
N LEU A 308 8.88 -23.32 2.65
CA LEU A 308 10.14 -24.02 2.87
C LEU A 308 10.10 -24.89 4.13
N ASP A 309 9.55 -24.39 5.22
CA ASP A 309 9.38 -25.14 6.47
C ASP A 309 8.35 -26.27 6.33
N ALA A 310 7.29 -26.07 5.53
CA ALA A 310 6.36 -27.13 5.18
C ALA A 310 7.02 -28.25 4.35
N GLU A 311 7.86 -27.90 3.36
CA GLU A 311 8.57 -28.86 2.52
C GLU A 311 9.72 -29.57 3.26
N LYS A 312 10.32 -28.92 4.27
CA LYS A 312 11.38 -29.46 5.14
C LYS A 312 10.99 -30.79 5.78
N SER A 313 9.73 -30.94 6.18
CA SER A 313 9.20 -32.17 6.81
C SER A 313 9.37 -33.44 5.95
N ASN A 314 9.56 -33.29 4.64
CA ASN A 314 9.74 -34.39 3.69
C ASN A 314 11.22 -34.75 3.41
N LEU A 315 12.16 -34.05 4.05
CA LEU A 315 13.61 -34.28 3.93
C LEU A 315 14.13 -35.17 5.07
N ASN A 316 15.31 -35.78 4.89
CA ASN A 316 15.99 -36.49 5.98
C ASN A 316 16.57 -35.50 7.01
N LEU A 317 16.75 -35.97 8.25
CA LEU A 317 17.16 -35.15 9.40
C LEU A 317 18.42 -34.31 9.15
N GLU A 318 19.44 -34.87 8.49
CA GLU A 318 20.68 -34.13 8.19
C GLU A 318 20.45 -32.93 7.25
N PHE A 319 19.52 -33.04 6.29
CA PHE A 319 19.18 -31.92 5.41
C PHE A 319 18.27 -30.91 6.09
N GLN A 320 17.39 -31.37 7.00
CA GLN A 320 16.54 -30.48 7.79
C GLN A 320 17.38 -29.53 8.65
N GLU A 321 18.42 -30.04 9.31
CA GLU A 321 19.33 -29.24 10.14
C GLU A 321 20.10 -28.19 9.31
N LYS A 322 20.56 -28.58 8.11
CA LYS A 322 21.27 -27.66 7.19
C LYS A 322 20.32 -26.62 6.57
N LEU A 323 19.07 -27.00 6.29
CA LEU A 323 18.03 -26.07 5.85
C LEU A 323 17.70 -25.05 6.94
N ASP A 324 17.64 -25.47 8.21
CA ASP A 324 17.44 -24.58 9.35
C ASP A 324 18.54 -23.54 9.50
N GLU A 325 19.80 -23.93 9.25
CA GLU A 325 20.91 -22.98 9.24
C GLU A 325 20.70 -21.91 8.15
N ILE A 326 20.26 -22.32 6.95
CA ILE A 326 19.99 -21.40 5.84
C ILE A 326 18.79 -20.49 6.18
N LEU A 327 17.69 -21.04 6.71
CA LEU A 327 16.51 -20.26 7.12
C LEU A 327 16.86 -19.25 8.21
N LEU A 328 17.71 -19.62 9.18
CA LEU A 328 18.20 -18.72 10.22
C LEU A 328 19.05 -17.58 9.63
N LEU A 329 19.90 -17.87 8.65
CA LEU A 329 20.70 -16.85 7.96
C LEU A 329 19.82 -15.92 7.11
N LEU A 330 18.80 -16.45 6.44
CA LEU A 330 17.84 -15.64 5.69
C LEU A 330 17.02 -14.72 6.61
N ASN A 331 16.59 -15.22 7.77
CA ASN A 331 15.95 -14.39 8.80
C ASN A 331 16.88 -13.30 9.35
N LYS A 332 18.19 -13.58 9.48
CA LYS A 332 19.17 -12.55 9.86
C LYS A 332 19.33 -11.49 8.76
N LEU A 333 19.36 -11.90 7.49
CA LEU A 333 19.45 -10.98 6.34
C LEU A 333 18.28 -9.98 6.32
N GLN A 334 17.06 -10.41 6.68
CA GLN A 334 15.88 -9.54 6.77
C GLN A 334 16.04 -8.40 7.78
N ASN A 335 16.88 -8.59 8.79
CA ASN A 335 17.06 -7.65 9.90
C ASN A 335 18.28 -6.73 9.75
N ILE A 336 19.04 -6.83 8.66
CA ILE A 336 20.20 -5.96 8.40
C ILE A 336 19.73 -4.63 7.83
N ALA A 337 20.00 -3.54 8.56
CA ALA A 337 19.57 -2.19 8.20
C ALA A 337 20.45 -1.52 7.13
N GLU A 338 21.71 -1.95 7.00
CA GLU A 338 22.75 -1.40 6.12
C GLU A 338 22.84 -2.18 4.80
N PRO A 339 22.58 -1.58 3.62
CA PRO A 339 22.54 -2.31 2.34
C PRO A 339 23.87 -2.96 1.92
N LYS A 340 25.02 -2.32 2.21
CA LYS A 340 26.35 -2.89 1.91
C LYS A 340 26.61 -4.14 2.75
N GLU A 341 26.18 -4.11 4.01
CA GLU A 341 26.28 -5.24 4.92
C GLU A 341 25.32 -6.37 4.50
N ALA A 342 24.10 -6.03 4.11
CA ALA A 342 23.13 -7.00 3.57
C ALA A 342 23.65 -7.70 2.30
N LYS A 343 24.32 -6.98 1.40
CA LYS A 343 24.94 -7.59 0.21
C LYS A 343 26.09 -8.53 0.56
N SER A 344 27.04 -8.05 1.36
CA SER A 344 28.16 -8.87 1.83
C SER A 344 27.67 -10.13 2.55
N PHE A 345 26.55 -10.01 3.27
CA PHE A 345 25.91 -11.12 3.95
C PHE A 345 25.14 -12.05 2.98
N SER A 346 24.46 -11.53 1.96
CA SER A 346 23.81 -12.35 0.93
C SER A 346 24.81 -13.15 0.10
N ASP A 347 25.96 -12.55 -0.24
CA ASP A 347 27.02 -13.23 -0.98
C ASP A 347 27.59 -14.40 -0.15
N LYS A 348 27.79 -14.20 1.16
CA LYS A 348 28.16 -15.29 2.10
C LYS A 348 27.12 -16.39 2.21
N ILE A 349 25.83 -16.05 2.16
CA ILE A 349 24.74 -17.03 2.15
C ILE A 349 24.78 -17.83 0.84
N MET A 350 25.00 -17.18 -0.30
CA MET A 350 25.10 -17.82 -1.60
C MET A 350 26.29 -18.76 -1.71
N ASP A 351 27.44 -18.39 -1.14
CA ASP A 351 28.61 -19.26 -1.05
C ASP A 351 28.32 -20.51 -0.21
N LYS A 352 27.69 -20.33 0.96
CA LYS A 352 27.29 -21.46 1.82
C LYS A 352 26.31 -22.40 1.13
N ILE A 353 25.31 -21.85 0.43
CA ILE A 353 24.35 -22.61 -0.37
C ILE A 353 25.08 -23.38 -1.48
N SER A 354 26.00 -22.74 -2.18
CA SER A 354 26.76 -23.36 -3.28
C SER A 354 27.65 -24.50 -2.80
N VAL A 355 28.29 -24.34 -1.64
CA VAL A 355 29.08 -25.40 -0.98
C VAL A 355 28.17 -26.57 -0.55
N PHE A 356 26.99 -26.26 0.01
CA PHE A 356 26.01 -27.27 0.39
C PHE A 356 25.52 -28.10 -0.80
N ILE A 357 25.19 -27.45 -1.92
CA ILE A 357 24.83 -28.11 -3.19
C ILE A 357 25.95 -29.04 -3.64
N LYS A 358 27.19 -28.53 -3.67
CA LYS A 358 28.34 -29.25 -4.21
C LYS A 358 28.72 -30.47 -3.37
N ASN A 359 28.59 -30.38 -2.05
CA ASN A 359 29.05 -31.43 -1.14
C ASN A 359 27.97 -32.46 -0.76
N THR A 360 26.69 -32.12 -0.91
CA THR A 360 25.59 -32.97 -0.39
C THR A 360 24.78 -33.66 -1.50
N ILE A 361 24.84 -33.17 -2.74
CA ILE A 361 24.04 -33.69 -3.87
C ILE A 361 24.68 -34.89 -4.59
N PRO A 362 26.03 -35.07 -4.69
CA PRO A 362 26.58 -36.19 -5.44
C PRO A 362 26.39 -37.56 -4.77
N ASP A 363 26.49 -37.66 -3.43
CA ASP A 363 26.73 -38.97 -2.78
C ASP A 363 25.52 -39.60 -2.07
N GLN A 364 24.38 -38.91 -1.89
CA GLN A 364 23.26 -39.46 -1.09
C GLN A 364 21.84 -39.36 -1.69
N MET A 365 21.67 -39.19 -3.00
CA MET A 365 20.31 -39.08 -3.56
C MET A 365 20.03 -40.00 -4.76
N GLU A 366 19.69 -41.26 -4.46
CA GLU A 366 18.98 -42.16 -5.38
C GLU A 366 17.47 -41.86 -5.47
N LYS A 367 16.91 -40.98 -4.64
CA LYS A 367 15.50 -40.57 -4.74
C LYS A 367 15.37 -39.29 -5.57
N GLU A 368 14.99 -39.46 -6.83
CA GLU A 368 14.74 -38.37 -7.80
C GLU A 368 13.82 -37.25 -7.27
N GLY A 369 12.95 -37.54 -6.29
CA GLY A 369 12.06 -36.55 -5.66
C GLY A 369 12.76 -35.52 -4.76
N ALA A 370 13.76 -35.91 -3.97
CA ALA A 370 14.40 -35.00 -3.01
C ALA A 370 15.35 -34.01 -3.71
N LYS A 371 16.00 -34.47 -4.79
CA LYS A 371 16.84 -33.63 -5.66
C LYS A 371 16.02 -32.51 -6.31
N GLY A 372 14.82 -32.82 -6.81
CA GLY A 372 13.92 -31.83 -7.40
C GLY A 372 13.44 -30.76 -6.40
N ILE A 373 13.15 -31.17 -5.17
CA ILE A 373 12.76 -30.24 -4.09
C ILE A 373 13.95 -29.34 -3.72
N ILE A 374 15.14 -29.90 -3.52
CA ILE A 374 16.33 -29.10 -3.18
C ILE A 374 16.69 -28.10 -4.28
N TYR A 375 16.69 -28.49 -5.56
CA TYR A 375 16.92 -27.54 -6.65
C TYR A 375 15.82 -26.49 -6.78
N SER A 376 14.56 -26.86 -6.49
CA SER A 376 13.45 -25.90 -6.45
C SER A 376 13.66 -24.88 -5.34
N VAL A 377 13.95 -25.33 -4.12
CA VAL A 377 14.20 -24.50 -2.95
C VAL A 377 15.39 -23.57 -3.18
N LEU A 378 16.51 -24.11 -3.64
CA LEU A 378 17.73 -23.32 -3.83
C LEU A 378 17.62 -22.39 -5.04
N GLY A 379 16.96 -22.82 -6.12
CA GLY A 379 16.63 -21.95 -7.25
C GLY A 379 15.69 -20.81 -6.86
N GLN A 380 14.77 -21.03 -5.91
CA GLN A 380 13.91 -19.97 -5.37
C GLN A 380 14.70 -18.99 -4.50
N VAL A 381 15.61 -19.47 -3.64
CA VAL A 381 16.49 -18.60 -2.83
C VAL A 381 17.44 -17.78 -3.72
N GLN A 382 18.03 -18.39 -4.75
CA GLN A 382 18.87 -17.70 -5.74
C GLN A 382 18.07 -16.66 -6.54
N ALA A 383 16.89 -17.02 -7.03
CA ALA A 383 16.01 -16.09 -7.76
C ALA A 383 15.52 -14.94 -6.86
N TYR A 384 15.36 -15.18 -5.55
CA TYR A 384 15.04 -14.15 -4.58
C TYR A 384 16.22 -13.19 -4.39
N ILE A 385 17.44 -13.70 -4.14
CA ILE A 385 18.64 -12.88 -3.97
C ILE A 385 18.97 -12.08 -5.25
N ALA A 386 18.76 -12.67 -6.43
CA ALA A 386 18.96 -12.02 -7.73
C ALA A 386 17.91 -10.95 -8.05
N LYS A 387 16.72 -11.01 -7.44
CA LYS A 387 15.67 -9.99 -7.58
C LYS A 387 15.88 -8.78 -6.67
N ILE A 388 16.81 -8.86 -5.72
CA ILE A 388 17.23 -7.69 -4.96
C ILE A 388 17.98 -6.79 -5.96
N PRO A 389 17.57 -5.52 -6.15
CA PRO A 389 18.06 -4.69 -7.26
C PRO A 389 19.43 -4.09 -6.92
N TRP A 390 20.43 -4.94 -6.73
CA TRP A 390 21.77 -4.58 -6.23
C TRP A 390 22.49 -3.54 -7.09
N GLN A 391 22.31 -3.56 -8.41
CA GLN A 391 22.94 -2.62 -9.35
C GLN A 391 22.45 -1.20 -9.17
N ASP A 392 21.13 -1.04 -8.97
CA ASP A 392 20.55 0.25 -8.62
C ASP A 392 21.05 0.71 -7.26
N TYR A 393 21.33 -0.18 -6.31
CA TYR A 393 21.87 0.19 -5.00
C TYR A 393 23.37 0.52 -4.99
N LEU A 394 24.20 -0.14 -5.81
CA LEU A 394 25.67 0.01 -5.81
C LEU A 394 26.17 1.14 -6.72
N SER A 395 25.54 1.33 -7.90
CA SER A 395 25.82 2.48 -8.77
C SER A 395 25.55 3.80 -8.03
N LYS A 396 24.50 3.81 -7.21
CA LYS A 396 24.08 4.86 -6.31
C LYS A 396 25.06 5.17 -5.16
N LEU A 397 25.93 4.21 -4.82
CA LEU A 397 27.01 4.35 -3.84
C LEU A 397 28.37 4.67 -4.50
N GLY A 398 28.38 4.94 -5.81
CA GLY A 398 29.61 5.26 -6.57
C GLY A 398 30.53 4.07 -6.80
N ILE A 399 30.02 2.84 -6.70
CA ILE A 399 30.78 1.61 -6.93
C ILE A 399 30.40 1.07 -8.30
N ASP A 400 31.32 1.15 -9.26
CA ASP A 400 31.12 0.62 -10.60
C ASP A 400 31.18 -0.91 -10.57
N TYR A 401 30.15 -1.57 -11.09
CA TYR A 401 30.02 -3.03 -11.02
C TYR A 401 29.55 -3.60 -12.36
N ASP A 402 30.39 -4.43 -12.97
CA ASP A 402 30.11 -5.13 -14.22
C ASP A 402 29.31 -6.41 -13.95
N ILE A 403 28.14 -6.49 -14.59
CA ILE A 403 27.07 -7.48 -14.36
C ILE A 403 27.39 -8.80 -15.09
N THR A 404 28.36 -8.77 -16.00
CA THR A 404 28.67 -9.91 -16.87
C THR A 404 29.24 -11.13 -16.15
N ASN A 405 29.67 -11.01 -14.89
CA ASN A 405 30.27 -12.12 -14.14
C ASN A 405 29.29 -12.99 -13.33
N ILE A 406 27.96 -12.80 -13.44
CA ILE A 406 26.94 -13.55 -12.66
C ILE A 406 26.00 -14.41 -13.54
N MET A 407 26.13 -14.38 -14.87
CA MET A 407 25.57 -15.43 -15.73
C MET A 407 26.65 -16.48 -16.03
#